data_AF-A0A378IMT3-F1
#
_entry.id   AF-A0A378IMT3-F1
#
_cell.length_a   1.000
_cell.length_b   1.000
_cell.length_c   1.000
_cell.angle_alpha   90.00
_cell.angle_beta   90.00
_cell.angle_gamma   90.00
#
_symmetry.space_group_name_H-M   'P 1'
#
loop_
_entity.id
_entity.type
_entity.pdbx_description
1 polymer ?
#
loop_
_entity_poly.entity_id
_entity_poly.type
_entity_poly.pdbx_seq_one_letter_code
_entity_poly.pdbx_strand_id
1 'polypeptide(L)'
;MPITVDKDSEFFITIAKEGIHSFIMLGVMVDDKPQLLARVGKGNLIDPSFGTSCGKQFTMFGKAVGTHTEASLMDEGLSDNENVTSDISYQSYSITYEQYLEFLALTKEIHNEQLEHYKNRELPNVKYRELTYPQKGVHKLRSGINCYLPTQEESGKITFEYKSINTFQPQHVNDNQPLHQEIISGAKEIKASNTCRTTARALLNYTLHYPPDVPALFAIGLDYKTKLVGGKPTANTFYVLPQPPNCFEVNPTQMKVLQELYKKLENLPKNQPQADATRDKFKELKHLYQEIAGKPQLPLTLLLDKITVHRVAHNKLFDTRRSQSIISKFAELLGIKTGTQQAYDRMEKAVKQEIERVNKAETKKGKGADKDGFQSDEHRPPHATTIYHKN
;
A
#
# COMPACT_ATOMS: atom_id res chain seq x y z
N MET A 1 17.93 18.85 3.14
CA MET A 1 17.14 19.98 3.68
C MET A 1 15.99 19.40 4.48
N PRO A 2 15.54 20.04 5.56
CA PRO A 2 14.37 19.56 6.30
C PRO A 2 13.12 19.58 5.42
N ILE A 3 12.17 18.68 5.69
CA ILE A 3 10.87 18.59 5.03
C ILE A 3 9.80 18.79 6.10
N THR A 4 8.90 19.75 5.92
CA THR A 4 7.76 19.96 6.83
C THR A 4 6.46 19.69 6.10
N VAL A 5 5.59 18.88 6.69
CA VAL A 5 4.29 18.50 6.14
C VAL A 5 3.23 18.45 7.25
N ASP A 6 1.96 18.51 6.88
CA ASP A 6 0.87 18.29 7.81
C ASP A 6 0.76 16.79 8.16
N LYS A 7 0.36 16.46 9.39
CA LYS A 7 0.30 15.08 9.90
C LYS A 7 -0.69 14.20 9.15
N ASP A 8 -1.73 14.82 8.60
CA ASP A 8 -2.78 14.23 7.76
C ASP A 8 -2.43 14.21 6.26
N SER A 9 -1.20 14.60 5.90
CA SER A 9 -0.69 14.45 4.53
C SER A 9 -0.73 12.99 4.08
N GLU A 10 -0.83 12.76 2.77
CA GLU A 10 -0.80 11.41 2.21
C GLU A 10 0.62 10.83 2.26
N PHE A 11 0.91 10.04 3.30
CA PHE A 11 2.09 9.18 3.32
C PHE A 11 1.88 7.95 2.44
N PHE A 12 2.97 7.40 1.92
CA PHE A 12 2.93 6.20 1.10
C PHE A 12 4.08 5.24 1.40
N ILE A 13 3.81 3.95 1.15
CA ILE A 13 4.81 2.89 1.01
C ILE A 13 4.72 2.29 -0.40
N THR A 14 5.86 2.02 -0.99
CA THR A 14 5.97 1.52 -2.35
C THR A 14 6.91 0.36 -2.42
N ILE A 15 6.46 -0.76 -2.98
CA ILE A 15 7.37 -1.79 -3.48
C ILE A 15 7.75 -1.46 -4.92
N ALA A 16 9.03 -1.50 -5.22
CA ALA A 16 9.57 -1.19 -6.54
C ALA A 16 10.53 -2.28 -7.03
N LYS A 17 10.72 -2.31 -8.35
CA LYS A 17 11.65 -3.20 -9.04
C LYS A 17 12.40 -2.44 -10.13
N GLU A 18 13.71 -2.55 -10.08
CA GLU A 18 14.65 -2.02 -11.06
C GLU A 18 15.54 -3.18 -11.52
N GLY A 19 15.43 -3.57 -12.80
CA GLY A 19 16.16 -4.72 -13.33
C GLY A 19 15.91 -6.00 -12.52
N ILE A 20 16.98 -6.53 -11.88
CA ILE A 20 16.97 -7.73 -11.04
C ILE A 20 16.82 -7.47 -9.53
N HIS A 21 16.55 -6.22 -9.14
CA HIS A 21 16.47 -5.80 -7.75
C HIS A 21 15.05 -5.39 -7.36
N SER A 22 14.69 -5.56 -6.09
CA SER A 22 13.44 -5.06 -5.52
C SER A 22 13.72 -4.40 -4.17
N PHE A 23 13.06 -3.27 -3.94
CA PHE A 23 13.28 -2.41 -2.79
C PHE A 23 11.97 -1.74 -2.37
N ILE A 24 11.99 -1.12 -1.19
CA ILE A 24 10.88 -0.37 -0.63
C ILE A 24 11.25 1.12 -0.63
N MET A 25 10.30 1.97 -1.02
CA MET A 25 10.35 3.42 -0.86
C MET A 25 9.22 3.87 0.05
N LEU A 26 9.50 4.81 0.94
CA LEU A 26 8.49 5.51 1.72
C LEU A 26 8.60 7.00 1.44
N GLY A 27 7.48 7.67 1.50
CA GLY A 27 7.44 9.09 1.27
C GLY A 27 6.12 9.73 1.67
N VAL A 28 6.00 10.99 1.34
CA VAL A 28 4.80 11.81 1.53
C VAL A 28 4.50 12.58 0.25
N MET A 29 3.23 12.74 -0.07
CA MET A 29 2.79 13.57 -1.19
C MET A 29 2.74 15.03 -0.74
N VAL A 30 3.49 15.91 -1.42
CA VAL A 30 3.47 17.36 -1.20
C VAL A 30 3.15 18.02 -2.54
N ASP A 31 2.06 18.77 -2.61
CA ASP A 31 1.58 19.41 -3.86
C ASP A 31 1.48 18.43 -5.04
N ASP A 32 0.85 17.26 -4.82
CA ASP A 32 0.73 16.16 -5.80
C ASP A 32 2.09 15.60 -6.29
N LYS A 33 3.20 15.88 -5.60
CA LYS A 33 4.55 15.36 -5.91
C LYS A 33 5.08 14.45 -4.80
N PRO A 34 5.64 13.28 -5.12
CA PRO A 34 6.21 12.38 -4.12
C PRO A 34 7.53 12.94 -3.56
N GLN A 35 7.61 13.12 -2.25
CA GLN A 35 8.84 13.39 -1.52
C GLN A 35 9.27 12.11 -0.79
N LEU A 36 10.43 11.57 -1.18
CA LEU A 36 10.95 10.35 -0.55
C LEU A 36 11.52 10.65 0.83
N LEU A 37 11.08 9.86 1.81
CA LEU A 37 11.54 9.90 3.19
C LEU A 37 12.53 8.76 3.48
N ALA A 38 12.35 7.59 2.88
CA ALA A 38 13.26 6.45 3.04
C ALA A 38 13.29 5.58 1.78
N ARG A 39 14.42 4.91 1.55
CA ARG A 39 14.55 3.90 0.50
C ARG A 39 15.50 2.78 0.94
N VAL A 40 14.98 1.58 1.09
CA VAL A 40 15.77 0.43 1.56
C VAL A 40 15.55 -0.79 0.69
N GLY A 41 16.59 -1.59 0.53
CA GLY A 41 16.51 -2.85 -0.20
C GLY A 41 17.49 -3.87 0.34
N LYS A 42 17.21 -5.14 0.05
CA LYS A 42 18.08 -6.24 0.47
C LYS A 42 19.15 -6.48 -0.59
N GLY A 43 20.42 -6.31 -0.22
CA GLY A 43 21.56 -6.53 -1.09
C GLY A 43 22.43 -7.70 -0.61
N ASN A 44 23.03 -8.43 -1.55
CA ASN A 44 23.98 -9.53 -1.28
C ASN A 44 25.44 -9.04 -1.22
N LEU A 45 25.65 -7.75 -0.98
CA LEU A 45 26.97 -7.12 -1.03
C LEU A 45 27.89 -7.55 0.13
N ILE A 46 27.47 -8.43 1.05
CA ILE A 46 28.26 -8.90 2.20
C ILE A 46 28.84 -10.30 1.98
N ASP A 47 28.30 -11.09 1.06
CA ASP A 47 28.72 -12.48 0.83
C ASP A 47 30.17 -12.56 0.28
N PRO A 48 31.14 -13.15 1.00
CA PRO A 48 32.54 -13.29 0.58
C PRO A 48 32.73 -13.97 -0.78
N SER A 49 31.78 -14.80 -1.17
CA SER A 49 31.79 -15.56 -2.41
C SER A 49 31.24 -14.77 -3.61
N PHE A 50 30.80 -13.52 -3.38
CA PHE A 50 30.29 -12.61 -4.40
C PHE A 50 31.43 -11.81 -5.06
N GLY A 51 31.56 -11.90 -6.39
CA GLY A 51 32.50 -11.08 -7.17
C GLY A 51 33.93 -11.63 -7.33
N THR A 52 34.21 -12.88 -6.99
CA THR A 52 35.54 -13.50 -7.16
C THR A 52 35.80 -14.15 -8.53
N SER A 53 34.82 -14.13 -9.47
CA SER A 53 35.11 -14.46 -10.88
C SER A 53 34.43 -13.49 -11.84
N CYS A 54 35.25 -12.85 -12.67
CA CYS A 54 34.91 -11.73 -13.56
C CYS A 54 34.04 -12.12 -14.79
N GLY A 55 33.51 -13.35 -14.85
CA GLY A 55 33.00 -13.92 -16.10
C GLY A 55 31.49 -14.14 -16.21
N LYS A 56 30.68 -14.08 -15.14
CA LYS A 56 29.29 -14.56 -15.22
C LYS A 56 28.32 -13.77 -14.33
N GLN A 57 27.71 -12.72 -14.88
CA GLN A 57 26.50 -12.07 -14.35
C GLN A 57 25.31 -13.05 -14.16
N PHE A 58 25.38 -14.24 -14.75
CA PHE A 58 24.41 -15.34 -14.60
C PHE A 58 24.52 -16.15 -13.29
N THR A 59 25.50 -15.88 -12.42
CA THR A 59 25.74 -16.69 -11.21
C THR A 59 24.78 -16.44 -10.05
N MET A 60 23.96 -15.37 -10.08
CA MET A 60 22.97 -15.13 -9.02
C MET A 60 21.90 -16.24 -8.99
N PHE A 61 21.41 -16.68 -10.16
CA PHE A 61 20.45 -17.79 -10.24
C PHE A 61 21.13 -19.15 -10.01
N GLY A 62 22.38 -19.33 -10.47
CA GLY A 62 23.10 -20.60 -10.31
C GLY A 62 23.47 -20.94 -8.86
N LYS A 63 23.92 -19.97 -8.06
CA LYS A 63 24.25 -20.19 -6.63
C LYS A 63 23.02 -20.25 -5.73
N ALA A 64 21.98 -19.45 -6.01
CA ALA A 64 20.77 -19.40 -5.18
C ALA A 64 19.92 -20.68 -5.24
N VAL A 65 20.13 -21.53 -6.24
CA VAL A 65 19.43 -22.82 -6.41
C VAL A 65 20.03 -23.94 -5.52
N GLY A 66 21.25 -23.77 -4.98
CA GLY A 66 21.90 -24.79 -4.14
C GLY A 66 22.54 -24.30 -2.83
N THR A 67 22.76 -22.99 -2.66
CA THR A 67 23.43 -22.39 -1.48
C THR A 67 22.76 -21.08 -1.08
N HIS A 68 22.73 -20.77 0.22
CA HIS A 68 22.33 -19.44 0.72
C HIS A 68 23.48 -18.45 0.54
N THR A 69 23.13 -17.18 0.31
CA THR A 69 24.09 -16.08 0.21
C THR A 69 23.80 -15.07 1.32
N GLU A 70 24.83 -14.53 1.94
CA GLU A 70 24.66 -13.52 2.99
C GLU A 70 24.14 -12.21 2.40
N ALA A 71 23.24 -11.56 3.13
CA ALA A 71 22.61 -10.33 2.70
C ALA A 71 22.42 -9.38 3.87
N SER A 72 22.21 -8.11 3.55
CA SER A 72 21.72 -7.16 4.54
C SER A 72 20.71 -6.20 3.93
N LEU A 73 19.91 -5.59 4.81
CA LEU A 73 19.09 -4.46 4.44
C LEU A 73 20.00 -3.23 4.37
N MET A 74 19.94 -2.50 3.27
CA MET A 74 20.82 -1.35 3.02
C MET A 74 20.00 -0.15 2.58
N ASP A 75 20.57 1.03 2.84
CA ASP A 75 20.14 2.27 2.23
C ASP A 75 20.45 2.22 0.72
N GLU A 76 19.42 2.39 -0.09
CA GLU A 76 19.55 2.50 -1.54
C GLU A 76 20.00 3.91 -1.96
N GLY A 77 20.08 4.83 -1.00
CA GLY A 77 20.41 6.23 -1.18
C GLY A 77 19.24 7.05 -1.72
N LEU A 78 19.33 8.36 -1.54
CA LEU A 78 18.56 9.36 -2.29
C LEU A 78 19.59 10.15 -3.11
N SER A 79 19.55 10.03 -4.44
CA SER A 79 20.55 10.67 -5.30
C SER A 79 20.07 12.05 -5.71
N ASP A 80 20.66 13.12 -5.21
CA ASP A 80 20.30 14.47 -5.68
C ASP A 80 20.77 14.77 -7.12
N ASN A 81 21.50 13.84 -7.76
CA ASN A 81 21.91 13.99 -9.16
C ASN A 81 20.73 13.73 -10.12
N GLU A 82 20.10 14.80 -10.60
CA GLU A 82 18.99 14.78 -11.55
C GLU A 82 19.32 14.10 -12.89
N ASN A 83 20.61 14.00 -13.25
CA ASN A 83 21.02 13.33 -14.48
C ASN A 83 20.90 11.80 -14.42
N VAL A 84 20.74 11.24 -13.21
CA VAL A 84 20.56 9.80 -13.04
C VAL A 84 19.08 9.47 -13.18
N THR A 85 18.75 8.78 -14.27
CA THR A 85 17.39 8.29 -14.52
C THR A 85 17.33 6.77 -14.56
N SER A 86 16.27 6.17 -14.01
CA SER A 86 16.02 4.75 -14.18
C SER A 86 14.53 4.41 -14.30
N ASP A 87 14.22 3.41 -15.12
CA ASP A 87 12.87 2.88 -15.28
C ASP A 87 12.59 1.84 -14.19
N ILE A 88 11.48 1.99 -13.49
CA ILE A 88 11.03 1.03 -12.48
C ILE A 88 9.62 0.55 -12.76
N SER A 89 9.35 -0.68 -12.34
CA SER A 89 7.97 -1.12 -12.09
C SER A 89 7.67 -1.05 -10.60
N TYR A 90 6.47 -0.66 -10.20
CA TYR A 90 6.11 -0.44 -8.79
C TYR A 90 4.64 -0.71 -8.49
N GLN A 91 4.30 -0.79 -7.20
CA GLN A 91 2.95 -0.66 -6.64
C GLN A 91 3.07 0.13 -5.34
N SER A 92 2.18 1.11 -5.14
CA SER A 92 2.25 2.06 -4.02
C SER A 92 0.91 2.16 -3.31
N TYR A 93 0.96 2.26 -1.99
CA TYR A 93 -0.19 2.25 -1.09
C TYR A 93 -0.07 3.40 -0.09
N SER A 94 -1.20 4.03 0.23
CA SER A 94 -1.29 5.05 1.26
C SER A 94 -1.06 4.40 2.62
N ILE A 95 -0.29 5.07 3.47
CA ILE A 95 -0.09 4.70 4.87
C ILE A 95 -0.38 5.90 5.77
N THR A 96 -0.54 5.66 7.06
CA THR A 96 -0.58 6.75 8.05
C THR A 96 0.85 7.14 8.48
N TYR A 97 0.97 8.27 9.17
CA TYR A 97 2.23 8.65 9.80
C TYR A 97 2.69 7.60 10.83
N GLU A 98 1.77 7.01 11.58
CA GLU A 98 2.09 5.97 12.57
C GLU A 98 2.69 4.72 11.90
N GLN A 99 2.11 4.27 10.78
CA GLN A 99 2.67 3.17 9.99
C GLN A 99 4.06 3.52 9.44
N TYR A 100 4.31 4.78 9.09
CA TYR A 100 5.66 5.24 8.72
C TYR A 100 6.65 5.08 9.89
N LEU A 101 6.26 5.43 11.11
CA LEU A 101 7.10 5.24 12.31
C LEU A 101 7.35 3.77 12.63
N GLU A 102 6.33 2.91 12.49
CA GLU A 102 6.46 1.45 12.66
C GLU A 102 7.49 0.87 11.69
N PHE A 103 7.45 1.31 10.42
CA PHE A 103 8.45 0.91 9.42
C PHE A 103 9.87 1.31 9.83
N LEU A 104 10.06 2.53 10.36
CA LEU A 104 11.37 3.00 10.83
C LEU A 104 11.86 2.16 12.03
N ALA A 105 10.96 1.82 12.96
CA ALA A 105 11.29 0.99 14.12
C ALA A 105 11.81 -0.39 13.67
N LEU A 106 11.05 -1.10 12.83
CA LEU A 106 11.48 -2.40 12.30
C LEU A 106 12.77 -2.29 11.49
N THR A 107 12.93 -1.23 10.67
CA THR A 107 14.15 -1.02 9.89
C THR A 107 15.38 -0.83 10.79
N LYS A 108 15.23 -0.08 11.90
CA LYS A 108 16.28 0.10 12.91
C LYS A 108 16.67 -1.23 13.55
N GLU A 109 15.68 -2.04 13.91
CA GLU A 109 15.92 -3.34 14.54
C GLU A 109 16.64 -4.31 13.61
N ILE A 110 16.18 -4.44 12.35
CA ILE A 110 16.87 -5.22 11.32
C ILE A 110 18.33 -4.77 11.20
N HIS A 111 18.55 -3.46 11.16
CA HIS A 111 19.87 -2.88 11.01
C HIS A 111 20.80 -3.20 12.19
N ASN A 112 20.33 -3.02 13.43
CA ASN A 112 21.09 -3.33 14.64
C ASN A 112 21.44 -4.81 14.74
N GLU A 113 20.48 -5.68 14.44
CA GLU A 113 20.66 -7.13 14.40
C GLU A 113 21.70 -7.56 13.36
N GLN A 114 21.72 -6.90 12.20
CA GLN A 114 22.72 -7.15 11.17
C GLN A 114 24.10 -6.61 11.56
N LEU A 115 24.19 -5.44 12.18
CA LEU A 115 25.44 -4.89 12.71
C LEU A 115 26.09 -5.84 13.72
N GLU A 116 25.30 -6.35 14.66
CA GLU A 116 25.77 -7.30 15.67
C GLU A 116 26.18 -8.63 15.02
N HIS A 117 25.35 -9.17 14.12
CA HIS A 117 25.64 -10.43 13.42
C HIS A 117 26.94 -10.36 12.59
N TYR A 118 27.21 -9.22 11.94
CA TYR A 118 28.38 -9.02 11.09
C TYR A 118 29.54 -8.25 11.77
N LYS A 119 29.49 -8.05 13.09
CA LYS A 119 30.47 -7.20 13.81
C LYS A 119 31.93 -7.62 13.60
N ASN A 120 32.17 -8.94 13.53
CA ASN A 120 33.49 -9.55 13.39
C ASN A 120 34.01 -9.59 11.94
N ARG A 121 33.25 -9.07 10.96
CA ARG A 121 33.71 -9.04 9.57
C ARG A 121 34.83 -8.02 9.40
N GLU A 122 35.92 -8.44 8.75
CA GLU A 122 37.04 -7.56 8.48
C GLU A 122 36.67 -6.44 7.50
N LEU A 123 37.11 -5.23 7.82
CA LEU A 123 37.03 -4.08 6.92
C LEU A 123 38.40 -3.39 6.91
N PRO A 124 39.21 -3.59 5.86
CA PRO A 124 40.53 -3.01 5.80
C PRO A 124 40.45 -1.48 5.74
N ASN A 125 41.43 -0.80 6.35
CA ASN A 125 41.56 0.66 6.32
C ASN A 125 42.15 1.13 4.98
N VAL A 126 41.39 0.94 3.90
CA VAL A 126 41.74 1.36 2.52
C VAL A 126 40.63 2.23 1.95
N LYS A 127 40.86 2.87 0.81
CA LYS A 127 39.84 3.72 0.20
C LYS A 127 38.65 2.87 -0.24
N TYR A 128 37.42 3.40 -0.17
CA TYR A 128 36.19 2.65 -0.54
C TYR A 128 36.26 2.00 -1.93
N ARG A 129 36.90 2.67 -2.89
CA ARG A 129 37.09 2.15 -4.27
C ARG A 129 37.97 0.90 -4.33
N GLU A 130 38.87 0.71 -3.36
CA GLU A 130 39.80 -0.41 -3.23
C GLU A 130 39.20 -1.60 -2.46
N LEU A 131 38.03 -1.40 -1.82
CA LEU A 131 37.33 -2.49 -1.14
C LEU A 131 36.76 -3.51 -2.14
N THR A 132 36.81 -4.79 -1.75
CA THR A 132 36.10 -5.87 -2.46
C THR A 132 34.59 -5.67 -2.34
N TYR A 133 33.79 -6.34 -3.19
CA TYR A 133 32.33 -6.29 -3.07
C TYR A 133 31.82 -6.63 -1.65
N PRO A 134 32.23 -7.75 -1.02
CA PRO A 134 31.88 -8.10 0.36
C PRO A 134 32.20 -6.99 1.36
N GLN A 135 33.41 -6.43 1.25
CA GLN A 135 33.87 -5.36 2.13
C GLN A 135 33.08 -4.06 1.92
N LYS A 136 32.66 -3.75 0.69
CA LYS A 136 31.75 -2.62 0.42
C LYS A 136 30.40 -2.83 1.09
N GLY A 137 29.88 -4.06 1.13
CA GLY A 137 28.65 -4.33 1.87
C GLY A 137 28.80 -4.13 3.37
N VAL A 138 29.88 -4.63 3.97
CA VAL A 138 30.18 -4.41 5.39
C VAL A 138 30.39 -2.92 5.69
N HIS A 139 31.10 -2.20 4.82
CA HIS A 139 31.25 -0.75 4.92
C HIS A 139 29.91 -0.03 4.90
N LYS A 140 29.03 -0.36 3.94
CA LYS A 140 27.68 0.22 3.85
C LYS A 140 26.84 -0.09 5.08
N LEU A 141 26.84 -1.34 5.55
CA LEU A 141 26.16 -1.72 6.78
C LEU A 141 26.67 -0.89 7.97
N ARG A 142 27.99 -0.75 8.15
CA ARG A 142 28.55 0.07 9.24
C ARG A 142 28.29 1.58 9.08
N SER A 143 28.06 2.05 7.85
CA SER A 143 27.72 3.45 7.58
C SER A 143 26.29 3.79 8.01
N GLY A 144 25.45 2.80 8.28
CA GLY A 144 24.07 3.00 8.68
C GLY A 144 23.10 3.13 7.52
N ILE A 145 21.80 3.07 7.84
CA ILE A 145 20.74 3.47 6.92
C ILE A 145 20.40 4.93 7.18
N ASN A 146 20.42 5.79 6.15
CA ASN A 146 20.01 7.18 6.29
C ASN A 146 18.62 7.40 5.72
N CYS A 147 17.80 8.13 6.45
CA CYS A 147 16.42 8.46 6.07
C CYS A 147 15.96 9.73 6.77
N TYR A 148 14.82 10.25 6.34
CA TYR A 148 14.20 11.42 6.94
C TYR A 148 13.49 11.04 8.24
N LEU A 149 14.07 11.38 9.39
CA LEU A 149 13.48 11.09 10.69
C LEU A 149 12.64 12.27 11.18
N PRO A 150 11.49 12.04 11.84
CA PRO A 150 10.75 13.13 12.48
C PRO A 150 11.60 13.71 13.63
N THR A 151 11.65 15.03 13.70
CA THR A 151 12.45 15.76 14.70
C THR A 151 11.63 16.71 15.55
N GLN A 152 10.52 17.20 15.00
CA GLN A 152 9.59 18.10 15.67
C GLN A 152 8.17 17.77 15.21
N GLU A 153 7.22 17.81 16.15
CA GLU A 153 5.79 17.73 15.89
C GLU A 153 5.11 18.89 16.62
N GLU A 154 4.65 19.89 15.88
CA GLU A 154 4.07 21.12 16.43
C GLU A 154 2.83 21.53 15.63
N SER A 155 1.72 21.77 16.33
CA SER A 155 0.47 22.28 15.72
C SER A 155 -0.03 21.44 14.52
N GLY A 156 0.10 20.11 14.60
CA GLY A 156 -0.31 19.21 13.53
C GLY A 156 0.66 19.13 12.34
N LYS A 157 1.82 19.79 12.41
CA LYS A 157 2.89 19.68 11.41
C LYS A 157 4.04 18.84 11.94
N ILE A 158 4.69 18.11 11.03
CA ILE A 158 5.84 17.26 11.33
C ILE A 158 7.02 17.74 10.49
N THR A 159 8.15 18.00 11.14
CA THR A 159 9.42 18.33 10.47
C THR A 159 10.34 17.12 10.47
N PHE A 160 10.77 16.73 9.28
CA PHE A 160 11.67 15.63 9.04
C PHE A 160 13.09 16.11 8.69
N GLU A 161 14.11 15.45 9.23
CA GLU A 161 15.51 15.71 8.91
C GLU A 161 16.22 14.43 8.45
N TYR A 162 17.05 14.54 7.41
CA TYR A 162 17.81 13.41 6.89
C TYR A 162 18.94 13.03 7.86
N LYS A 163 18.81 11.88 8.53
CA LYS A 163 19.70 11.40 9.60
C LYS A 163 19.87 9.88 9.53
N SER A 164 20.84 9.38 10.28
CA SER A 164 21.03 7.94 10.47
C SER A 164 19.89 7.35 11.31
N ILE A 165 19.35 6.21 10.87
CA ILE A 165 18.29 5.46 11.56
C ILE A 165 18.64 5.11 13.01
N ASN A 166 19.93 5.04 13.33
CA ASN A 166 20.41 4.77 14.69
C ASN A 166 19.97 5.83 15.70
N THR A 167 19.72 7.06 15.24
CA THR A 167 19.23 8.17 16.07
C THR A 167 17.72 8.14 16.31
N PHE A 168 16.97 7.31 15.57
CA PHE A 168 15.53 7.19 15.74
C PHE A 168 15.20 6.51 17.08
N GLN A 169 14.33 7.10 17.90
CA GLN A 169 13.88 6.50 19.15
C GLN A 169 12.42 6.07 18.99
N PRO A 170 12.15 4.77 18.80
CA PRO A 170 10.77 4.30 18.60
C PRO A 170 9.96 4.53 19.88
N GLN A 171 8.77 5.11 19.74
CA GLN A 171 7.86 5.33 20.86
C GLN A 171 6.93 4.14 21.10
N HIS A 172 6.59 3.39 20.04
CA HIS A 172 5.75 2.19 20.08
C HIS A 172 6.22 1.20 19.02
N VAL A 173 6.24 -0.09 19.38
CA VAL A 173 6.51 -1.20 18.44
C VAL A 173 5.28 -2.10 18.46
N ASN A 174 4.84 -2.56 17.28
CA ASN A 174 3.72 -3.48 17.14
C ASN A 174 4.03 -4.82 17.87
N ASP A 175 3.06 -5.36 18.60
CA ASP A 175 3.21 -6.57 19.43
C ASP A 175 3.35 -7.89 18.65
N ASN A 176 3.28 -7.89 17.31
CA ASN A 176 3.40 -9.09 16.49
C ASN A 176 4.86 -9.62 16.38
N GLN A 177 5.39 -10.08 17.51
CA GLN A 177 6.76 -10.59 17.67
C GLN A 177 7.13 -11.74 16.70
N PRO A 178 6.26 -12.72 16.38
CA PRO A 178 6.64 -13.81 15.48
C PRO A 178 6.93 -13.33 14.05
N LEU A 179 6.04 -12.51 13.47
CA LEU A 179 6.25 -11.93 12.14
C LEU A 179 7.49 -11.03 12.12
N HIS A 180 7.70 -10.28 13.21
CA HIS A 180 8.84 -9.40 13.40
C HIS A 180 10.17 -10.16 13.25
N GLN A 181 10.32 -11.27 13.99
CA GLN A 181 11.52 -12.09 13.96
C GLN A 181 11.73 -12.79 12.62
N GLU A 182 10.65 -13.21 11.94
CA GLU A 182 10.75 -13.78 10.59
C GLU A 182 11.35 -12.77 9.59
N ILE A 183 10.92 -11.51 9.64
CA ILE A 183 11.43 -10.45 8.76
C ILE A 183 12.91 -10.16 9.06
N ILE A 184 13.27 -10.01 10.34
CA ILE A 184 14.63 -9.74 10.78
C ILE A 184 15.58 -10.85 10.33
N SER A 185 15.20 -12.10 10.57
CA SER A 185 15.98 -13.27 10.15
C SER A 185 16.07 -13.36 8.62
N GLY A 186 14.94 -13.20 7.92
CA GLY A 186 14.87 -13.25 6.47
C GLY A 186 15.64 -12.12 5.76
N ALA A 187 15.93 -11.01 6.44
CA ALA A 187 16.73 -9.94 5.87
C ALA A 187 18.24 -10.27 5.79
N LYS A 188 18.73 -11.26 6.56
CA LYS A 188 20.16 -11.63 6.67
C LYS A 188 20.66 -12.54 5.53
N GLU A 189 19.77 -13.09 4.71
CA GLU A 189 20.15 -14.02 3.65
C GLU A 189 19.33 -13.86 2.36
N ILE A 190 19.91 -14.32 1.25
CA ILE A 190 19.24 -14.51 -0.04
C ILE A 190 19.36 -15.98 -0.45
N LYS A 191 18.22 -16.60 -0.77
CA LYS A 191 18.09 -17.96 -1.35
C LYS A 191 16.87 -18.02 -2.27
N ALA A 192 16.67 -19.13 -3.00
CA ALA A 192 15.55 -19.26 -3.95
C ALA A 192 14.17 -18.95 -3.34
N SER A 193 13.93 -19.30 -2.06
CA SER A 193 12.67 -18.99 -1.35
C SER A 193 12.65 -17.63 -0.65
N ASN A 194 13.80 -16.95 -0.52
CA ASN A 194 13.94 -15.69 0.18
C ASN A 194 14.78 -14.71 -0.64
N THR A 195 14.12 -13.94 -1.49
CA THR A 195 14.76 -12.97 -2.41
C THR A 195 14.64 -11.54 -1.87
N CYS A 196 15.22 -10.56 -2.56
CA CYS A 196 14.95 -9.14 -2.27
C CYS A 196 13.45 -8.81 -2.37
N ARG A 197 12.73 -9.42 -3.32
CA ARG A 197 11.27 -9.32 -3.45
C ARG A 197 10.54 -9.90 -2.23
N THR A 198 11.01 -11.02 -1.70
CA THR A 198 10.40 -11.63 -0.49
C THR A 198 10.50 -10.68 0.69
N THR A 199 11.70 -10.16 0.99
CA THR A 199 11.90 -9.21 2.09
C THR A 199 11.13 -7.91 1.87
N ALA A 200 11.13 -7.35 0.65
CA ALA A 200 10.35 -6.16 0.34
C ALA A 200 8.84 -6.37 0.57
N ARG A 201 8.28 -7.52 0.17
CA ARG A 201 6.88 -7.86 0.45
C ARG A 201 6.62 -8.04 1.95
N ALA A 202 7.55 -8.63 2.69
CA ALA A 202 7.39 -8.83 4.12
C ALA A 202 7.36 -7.49 4.88
N LEU A 203 8.26 -6.56 4.54
CA LEU A 203 8.25 -5.18 5.05
C LEU A 203 6.95 -4.44 4.68
N LEU A 204 6.50 -4.59 3.44
CA LEU A 204 5.26 -4.00 2.95
C LEU A 204 4.05 -4.51 3.74
N ASN A 205 3.89 -5.84 3.85
CA ASN A 205 2.77 -6.46 4.57
C ASN A 205 2.77 -6.10 6.05
N TYR A 206 3.95 -6.07 6.69
CA TYR A 206 4.11 -5.66 8.07
C TYR A 206 3.59 -4.25 8.27
N THR A 207 4.03 -3.30 7.44
CA THR A 207 3.65 -1.89 7.54
C THR A 207 2.16 -1.67 7.24
N LEU A 208 1.61 -2.40 6.27
CA LEU A 208 0.23 -2.20 5.83
C LEU A 208 -0.80 -2.85 6.76
N HIS A 209 -0.41 -3.84 7.58
CA HIS A 209 -1.32 -4.67 8.36
C HIS A 209 -2.34 -5.48 7.52
N TYR A 210 -2.08 -5.63 6.23
CA TYR A 210 -2.81 -6.50 5.31
C TYR A 210 -1.87 -7.00 4.20
N PRO A 211 -2.20 -8.14 3.53
CA PRO A 211 -1.43 -8.63 2.41
C PRO A 211 -1.90 -8.00 1.07
N PRO A 212 -1.21 -6.99 0.50
CA PRO A 212 -1.54 -6.47 -0.82
C PRO A 212 -1.34 -7.51 -1.94
N ASP A 213 -2.05 -7.31 -3.06
CA ASP A 213 -1.92 -8.12 -4.28
C ASP A 213 -0.63 -7.77 -5.06
N VAL A 214 0.48 -8.20 -4.48
CA VAL A 214 1.83 -8.03 -5.03
C VAL A 214 2.35 -9.40 -5.42
N PRO A 215 2.72 -9.64 -6.70
CA PRO A 215 3.30 -10.90 -7.13
C PRO A 215 4.55 -11.28 -6.32
N ALA A 216 4.58 -12.53 -5.83
CA ALA A 216 5.73 -13.10 -5.14
C ALA A 216 6.89 -13.40 -6.11
N LEU A 217 6.55 -13.82 -7.33
CA LEU A 217 7.52 -14.27 -8.33
C LEU A 217 8.27 -13.08 -8.93
N PHE A 218 9.58 -13.03 -8.73
CA PHE A 218 10.45 -11.95 -9.20
C PHE A 218 10.40 -11.73 -10.73
N ALA A 219 10.18 -12.79 -11.50
CA ALA A 219 10.11 -12.73 -12.97
C ALA A 219 8.92 -11.90 -13.47
N ILE A 220 7.88 -11.73 -12.64
CA ILE A 220 6.71 -10.92 -12.96
C ILE A 220 6.99 -9.48 -12.50
N GLY A 221 6.93 -8.54 -13.44
CA GLY A 221 7.02 -7.12 -13.13
C GLY A 221 5.85 -6.65 -12.27
N LEU A 222 6.01 -5.50 -11.62
CA LEU A 222 4.89 -4.86 -10.93
C LEU A 222 3.97 -4.14 -11.93
N ASP A 223 2.73 -3.91 -11.52
CA ASP A 223 1.68 -3.38 -12.39
C ASP A 223 1.97 -1.99 -12.96
N TYR A 224 2.50 -1.09 -12.13
CA TYR A 224 2.73 0.29 -12.53
C TYR A 224 4.16 0.49 -13.01
N LYS A 225 4.33 1.49 -13.87
CA LYS A 225 5.62 1.87 -14.43
C LYS A 225 5.83 3.37 -14.23
N THR A 226 7.01 3.76 -13.78
CA THR A 226 7.41 5.15 -13.65
C THR A 226 8.91 5.28 -13.86
N LYS A 227 9.39 6.52 -13.96
CA LYS A 227 10.81 6.85 -13.96
C LYS A 227 11.22 7.40 -12.61
N LEU A 228 12.39 6.98 -12.14
CA LEU A 228 13.13 7.68 -11.11
C LEU A 228 14.02 8.72 -11.78
N VAL A 229 14.00 9.97 -11.29
CA VAL A 229 14.90 11.06 -11.68
C VAL A 229 15.56 11.54 -10.40
N GLY A 230 16.89 11.45 -10.30
CA GLY A 230 17.57 11.66 -9.02
C GLY A 230 17.05 10.70 -7.93
N GLY A 231 16.77 9.44 -8.31
CA GLY A 231 16.21 8.45 -7.39
C GLY A 231 14.77 8.71 -6.90
N LYS A 232 14.11 9.79 -7.32
CA LYS A 232 12.74 10.15 -6.93
C LYS A 232 11.74 9.80 -8.04
N PRO A 233 10.56 9.23 -7.72
CA PRO A 233 9.55 8.95 -8.73
C PRO A 233 9.04 10.22 -9.41
N THR A 234 8.85 10.16 -10.72
CA THR A 234 8.23 11.23 -11.50
C THR A 234 6.76 11.39 -11.12
N ALA A 235 6.37 12.61 -10.74
CA ALA A 235 5.04 12.91 -10.20
C ALA A 235 3.91 12.50 -11.15
N ASN A 236 4.07 12.77 -12.45
CA ASN A 236 3.06 12.48 -13.48
C ASN A 236 2.81 10.99 -13.73
N THR A 237 3.69 10.07 -13.29
CA THR A 237 3.45 8.62 -13.36
C THR A 237 3.47 7.86 -12.06
N PHE A 238 3.56 8.57 -10.94
CA PHE A 238 3.50 7.95 -9.62
C PHE A 238 2.07 7.98 -9.05
N TYR A 239 1.47 6.81 -8.83
CA TYR A 239 0.10 6.64 -8.34
C TYR A 239 0.11 5.89 -7.02
N VAL A 240 -0.54 6.45 -6.00
CA VAL A 240 -0.67 5.88 -4.67
C VAL A 240 -2.11 5.38 -4.49
N LEU A 241 -2.28 4.07 -4.30
CA LEU A 241 -3.58 3.47 -4.01
C LEU A 241 -4.01 3.79 -2.58
N PRO A 242 -5.30 4.03 -2.30
CA PRO A 242 -5.77 4.10 -0.92
C PRO A 242 -5.63 2.73 -0.22
N GLN A 243 -5.94 2.65 1.08
CA GLN A 243 -6.12 1.36 1.74
C GLN A 243 -7.21 0.53 1.04
N PRO A 244 -7.09 -0.81 0.97
CA PRO A 244 -8.06 -1.66 0.29
C PRO A 244 -9.37 -1.78 1.08
N PRO A 245 -10.47 -2.17 0.41
CA PRO A 245 -11.81 -2.21 1.03
C PRO A 245 -11.91 -3.06 2.30
N ASN A 246 -11.13 -4.14 2.40
CA ASN A 246 -11.15 -5.04 3.56
C ASN A 246 -10.55 -4.44 4.84
N CYS A 247 -9.96 -3.24 4.77
CA CYS A 247 -9.53 -2.48 5.94
C CYS A 247 -10.68 -1.74 6.64
N PHE A 248 -11.89 -1.71 6.05
CA PHE A 248 -13.02 -0.93 6.55
C PHE A 248 -14.18 -1.83 6.99
N GLU A 249 -14.74 -1.52 8.16
CA GLU A 249 -15.95 -2.17 8.68
C GLU A 249 -17.22 -1.48 8.14
N VAL A 250 -17.69 -1.96 6.99
CA VAL A 250 -18.85 -1.38 6.28
C VAL A 250 -19.91 -2.42 5.98
N ASN A 251 -21.14 -1.98 5.66
CA ASN A 251 -22.19 -2.91 5.27
C ASN A 251 -21.86 -3.63 3.94
N PRO A 252 -22.44 -4.82 3.66
CA PRO A 252 -22.08 -5.61 2.48
C PRO A 252 -22.25 -4.89 1.13
N THR A 253 -23.21 -3.98 1.02
CA THR A 253 -23.47 -3.23 -0.22
C THR A 253 -22.44 -2.12 -0.41
N GLN A 254 -22.10 -1.40 0.65
CA GLN A 254 -21.00 -0.43 0.67
C GLN A 254 -19.66 -1.12 0.34
N MET A 255 -19.40 -2.32 0.89
CA MET A 255 -18.22 -3.12 0.55
C MET A 255 -18.13 -3.42 -0.94
N LYS A 256 -19.23 -3.85 -1.58
CA LYS A 256 -19.26 -4.10 -3.04
C LYS A 256 -18.94 -2.85 -3.86
N VAL A 257 -19.45 -1.69 -3.44
CA VAL A 257 -19.14 -0.40 -4.08
C VAL A 257 -17.64 -0.07 -3.94
N LEU A 258 -17.10 -0.19 -2.74
CA LEU A 258 -15.67 0.04 -2.49
C LEU A 258 -14.79 -0.91 -3.31
N GLN A 259 -15.16 -2.18 -3.43
CA GLN A 259 -14.44 -3.15 -4.27
C GLN A 259 -14.44 -2.76 -5.75
N GLU A 260 -15.56 -2.30 -6.30
CA GLU A 260 -15.63 -1.82 -7.69
C GLU A 260 -14.78 -0.55 -7.91
N LEU A 261 -14.84 0.42 -6.99
CA LEU A 261 -14.00 1.62 -7.04
C LEU A 261 -12.52 1.29 -6.95
N TYR A 262 -12.13 0.46 -5.98
CA TYR A 262 -10.75 0.08 -5.75
C TYR A 262 -10.17 -0.67 -6.94
N LYS A 263 -10.89 -1.66 -7.46
CA LYS A 263 -10.52 -2.36 -8.71
C LYS A 263 -10.36 -1.38 -9.87
N LYS A 264 -11.16 -0.31 -9.91
CA LYS A 264 -11.02 0.71 -10.96
C LYS A 264 -9.75 1.53 -10.77
N LEU A 265 -9.48 1.99 -9.54
CA LEU A 265 -8.24 2.69 -9.18
C LEU A 265 -7.01 1.85 -9.54
N GLU A 266 -7.03 0.56 -9.23
CA GLU A 266 -5.93 -0.35 -9.53
C GLU A 266 -5.64 -0.46 -11.03
N ASN A 267 -6.69 -0.58 -11.86
CA ASN A 267 -6.54 -0.84 -13.29
C ASN A 267 -6.34 0.43 -14.13
N LEU A 268 -6.62 1.60 -13.56
CA LEU A 268 -6.64 2.84 -14.31
C LEU A 268 -5.21 3.24 -14.74
N PRO A 269 -4.19 3.31 -13.86
CA PRO A 269 -2.82 3.64 -14.24
C PRO A 269 -2.15 2.62 -15.17
N LYS A 270 -2.61 1.35 -15.18
CA LYS A 270 -2.05 0.31 -16.07
C LYS A 270 -2.19 0.67 -17.55
N ASN A 271 -3.14 1.55 -17.89
CA ASN A 271 -3.44 1.97 -19.25
C ASN A 271 -3.16 3.47 -19.41
N GLN A 272 -2.06 3.82 -20.09
CA GLN A 272 -1.60 5.20 -20.32
C GLN A 272 -1.41 6.00 -19.01
N PRO A 273 -0.46 5.60 -18.15
CA PRO A 273 -0.21 6.25 -16.87
C PRO A 273 0.23 7.73 -16.99
N GLN A 274 0.72 8.14 -18.17
CA GLN A 274 1.20 9.50 -18.44
C GLN A 274 0.09 10.47 -18.87
N ALA A 275 -1.12 9.98 -19.18
CA ALA A 275 -2.19 10.84 -19.69
C ALA A 275 -2.84 11.64 -18.55
N ASP A 276 -3.04 12.94 -18.73
CA ASP A 276 -3.71 13.81 -17.74
C ASP A 276 -5.11 13.27 -17.39
N ALA A 277 -5.88 12.84 -18.39
CA ALA A 277 -7.18 12.21 -18.17
C ALA A 277 -7.12 10.93 -17.32
N THR A 278 -5.99 10.21 -17.28
CA THR A 278 -5.79 9.08 -16.37
C THR A 278 -5.59 9.61 -14.94
N ARG A 279 -4.73 10.61 -14.77
CA ARG A 279 -4.47 11.25 -13.47
C ARG A 279 -5.73 11.84 -12.85
N ASP A 280 -6.46 12.65 -13.62
CA ASP A 280 -7.68 13.32 -13.16
C ASP A 280 -8.75 12.30 -12.74
N LYS A 281 -8.96 11.26 -13.57
CA LYS A 281 -9.89 10.17 -13.22
C LYS A 281 -9.47 9.43 -11.97
N PHE A 282 -8.17 9.19 -11.79
CA PHE A 282 -7.66 8.53 -10.60
C PHE A 282 -7.95 9.37 -9.36
N LYS A 283 -7.68 10.68 -9.42
CA LYS A 283 -7.89 11.64 -8.34
C LYS A 283 -9.36 11.68 -7.90
N GLU A 284 -10.27 11.87 -8.85
CA GLU A 284 -11.71 11.93 -8.53
C GLU A 284 -12.27 10.60 -8.01
N LEU A 285 -11.87 9.47 -8.61
CA LEU A 285 -12.29 8.16 -8.10
C LEU A 285 -11.74 7.85 -6.71
N LYS A 286 -10.51 8.31 -6.41
CA LYS A 286 -9.86 8.14 -5.11
C LYS A 286 -10.55 8.99 -4.05
N HIS A 287 -10.90 10.23 -4.39
CA HIS A 287 -11.67 11.11 -3.53
C HIS A 287 -13.02 10.47 -3.15
N LEU A 288 -13.80 10.00 -4.14
CA LEU A 288 -15.06 9.29 -3.86
C LEU A 288 -14.85 8.02 -3.01
N TYR A 289 -13.79 7.25 -3.30
CA TYR A 289 -13.45 6.07 -2.53
C TYR A 289 -13.23 6.41 -1.05
N GLN A 290 -12.40 7.42 -0.76
CA GLN A 290 -12.08 7.84 0.60
C GLN A 290 -13.31 8.38 1.33
N GLU A 291 -14.18 9.14 0.64
CA GLU A 291 -15.42 9.66 1.21
C GLU A 291 -16.39 8.54 1.63
N ILE A 292 -16.50 7.49 0.81
CA ILE A 292 -17.34 6.32 1.11
C ILE A 292 -16.68 5.44 2.18
N ALA A 293 -15.37 5.21 2.10
CA ALA A 293 -14.65 4.32 3.01
C ALA A 293 -14.57 4.89 4.45
N GLY A 294 -14.42 6.21 4.58
CA GLY A 294 -14.30 6.89 5.88
C GLY A 294 -15.60 6.98 6.69
N LYS A 295 -16.74 6.48 6.17
CA LYS A 295 -18.03 6.54 6.85
C LYS A 295 -18.56 5.13 7.09
N PRO A 296 -18.50 4.60 8.33
CA PRO A 296 -19.01 3.27 8.61
C PRO A 296 -20.53 3.23 8.42
N GLN A 297 -21.03 2.12 7.87
CA GLN A 297 -22.46 1.79 7.80
C GLN A 297 -23.35 2.85 7.12
N LEU A 298 -22.93 3.36 5.96
CA LEU A 298 -23.71 4.37 5.22
C LEU A 298 -25.12 3.87 4.87
N PRO A 299 -26.18 4.68 5.12
CA PRO A 299 -27.52 4.39 4.61
C PRO A 299 -27.51 4.22 3.09
N LEU A 300 -28.26 3.24 2.57
CA LEU A 300 -28.25 2.90 1.14
C LEU A 300 -28.65 4.08 0.24
N THR A 301 -29.59 4.91 0.68
CA THR A 301 -30.03 6.11 -0.03
C THR A 301 -28.90 7.14 -0.13
N LEU A 302 -28.18 7.39 0.96
CA LEU A 302 -27.03 8.30 0.99
C LEU A 302 -25.86 7.74 0.17
N LEU A 303 -25.62 6.42 0.21
CA LEU A 303 -24.60 5.78 -0.62
C LEU A 303 -24.91 5.95 -2.11
N LEU A 304 -26.17 5.72 -2.52
CA LEU A 304 -26.60 5.91 -3.90
C LEU A 304 -26.45 7.38 -4.33
N ASP A 305 -26.89 8.32 -3.48
CA ASP A 305 -26.78 9.75 -3.73
C ASP A 305 -25.32 10.18 -3.97
N LYS A 306 -24.39 9.75 -3.11
CA LYS A 306 -22.95 10.03 -3.29
C LYS A 306 -22.43 9.55 -4.64
N ILE A 307 -22.75 8.32 -5.02
CA ILE A 307 -22.32 7.73 -6.30
C ILE A 307 -22.90 8.53 -7.48
N THR A 308 -24.21 8.83 -7.44
CA THR A 308 -24.91 9.51 -8.53
C THR A 308 -24.48 10.98 -8.67
N VAL A 309 -24.41 11.72 -7.57
CA VAL A 309 -23.97 13.13 -7.56
C VAL A 309 -22.53 13.24 -8.07
N HIS A 310 -21.64 12.39 -7.56
CA HIS A 310 -20.24 12.40 -8.00
C HIS A 310 -20.09 12.05 -9.50
N ARG A 311 -20.88 11.09 -9.99
CA ARG A 311 -20.91 10.74 -11.42
C ARG A 311 -21.34 11.92 -12.29
N VAL A 312 -22.43 12.60 -11.91
CA VAL A 312 -22.99 13.72 -12.67
C VAL A 312 -22.00 14.89 -12.69
N ALA A 313 -21.43 15.25 -11.54
CA ALA A 313 -20.47 16.33 -11.41
C ALA A 313 -19.23 16.13 -12.32
N HIS A 314 -18.80 14.89 -12.51
CA HIS A 314 -17.58 14.55 -13.27
C HIS A 314 -17.86 13.82 -14.59
N ASN A 315 -19.08 13.92 -15.13
CA ASN A 315 -19.49 13.14 -16.30
C ASN A 315 -18.59 13.37 -17.52
N LYS A 316 -18.27 14.64 -17.82
CA LYS A 316 -17.38 15.02 -18.93
C LYS A 316 -16.00 14.35 -18.81
N LEU A 317 -15.44 14.33 -17.61
CA LEU A 317 -14.17 13.67 -17.34
C LEU A 317 -14.30 12.17 -17.59
N PHE A 318 -15.32 11.51 -17.02
CA PHE A 318 -15.49 10.06 -17.14
C PHE A 318 -15.81 9.58 -18.56
N ASP A 319 -16.42 10.42 -19.39
CA ASP A 319 -16.67 10.15 -20.81
C ASP A 319 -15.43 10.30 -21.68
N THR A 320 -14.44 11.07 -21.24
CA THR A 320 -13.20 11.28 -22.00
C THR A 320 -12.43 9.95 -22.17
N ARG A 321 -12.23 9.51 -23.41
CA ARG A 321 -11.43 8.30 -23.71
C ARG A 321 -9.94 8.60 -23.60
N ARG A 322 -9.19 7.67 -23.01
CA ARG A 322 -7.75 7.82 -22.76
C ARG A 322 -6.90 7.54 -24.01
N SER A 323 -7.35 6.61 -24.86
CA SER A 323 -6.72 6.33 -26.16
C SER A 323 -7.51 6.99 -27.28
N GLN A 324 -6.81 7.66 -28.20
CA GLN A 324 -7.38 8.20 -29.45
C GLN A 324 -7.14 7.25 -30.64
N SER A 325 -7.05 5.94 -30.40
CA SER A 325 -6.90 5.00 -31.51
C SER A 325 -8.14 5.03 -32.41
N ILE A 326 -7.99 4.63 -33.68
CA ILE A 326 -9.10 4.62 -34.63
C ILE A 326 -10.28 3.78 -34.09
N ILE A 327 -9.98 2.66 -33.41
CA ILE A 327 -10.98 1.80 -32.75
C ILE A 327 -11.72 2.55 -31.63
N SER A 328 -11.03 3.42 -30.88
CA SER A 328 -11.68 4.19 -29.82
C SER A 328 -12.61 5.26 -30.38
N LYS A 329 -12.30 5.87 -31.54
CA LYS A 329 -13.21 6.79 -32.25
C LYS A 329 -14.45 6.07 -32.78
N PHE A 330 -14.29 4.88 -33.36
CA PHE A 330 -15.42 4.06 -33.81
C PHE A 330 -16.33 3.63 -32.65
N ALA A 331 -15.76 3.18 -31.54
CA ALA A 331 -16.54 2.79 -30.39
C ALA A 331 -17.21 3.99 -29.69
N GLU A 332 -16.71 5.22 -29.87
CA GLU A 332 -17.39 6.46 -29.43
C GLU A 332 -18.59 6.77 -30.31
N LEU A 333 -18.43 6.62 -31.63
CA LEU A 333 -19.51 6.75 -32.61
C LEU A 333 -20.65 5.74 -32.39
N LEU A 334 -20.33 4.56 -31.84
CA LEU A 334 -21.30 3.52 -31.46
C LEU A 334 -21.89 3.71 -30.05
N GLY A 335 -21.58 4.80 -29.35
CA GLY A 335 -22.13 5.08 -28.01
C GLY A 335 -21.67 4.13 -26.92
N ILE A 336 -20.54 3.42 -27.10
CA ILE A 336 -20.03 2.48 -26.10
C ILE A 336 -19.52 3.26 -24.89
N LYS A 337 -20.13 3.03 -23.72
CA LYS A 337 -19.74 3.67 -22.46
C LYS A 337 -18.29 3.37 -22.09
N THR A 338 -17.60 4.34 -21.49
CA THR A 338 -16.24 4.12 -20.98
C THR A 338 -16.23 3.10 -19.85
N GLY A 339 -15.09 2.45 -19.63
CA GLY A 339 -14.97 1.50 -18.52
C GLY A 339 -15.13 2.14 -17.12
N THR A 340 -15.09 3.48 -17.00
CA THR A 340 -15.40 4.18 -15.75
C THR A 340 -16.91 4.34 -15.59
N GLN A 341 -17.61 4.78 -16.65
CA GLN A 341 -19.08 4.84 -16.67
C GLN A 341 -19.74 3.49 -16.39
N GLN A 342 -19.19 2.41 -16.95
CA GLN A 342 -19.68 1.04 -16.68
C GLN A 342 -19.49 0.64 -15.21
N ALA A 343 -18.44 1.13 -14.52
CA ALA A 343 -18.27 0.87 -13.10
C ALA A 343 -19.36 1.59 -12.28
N TYR A 344 -19.66 2.86 -12.61
CA TYR A 344 -20.79 3.58 -12.01
C TYR A 344 -22.12 2.86 -12.21
N ASP A 345 -22.40 2.37 -13.42
CA ASP A 345 -23.63 1.62 -13.69
C ASP A 345 -23.73 0.36 -12.80
N ARG A 346 -22.63 -0.36 -12.58
CA ARG A 346 -22.60 -1.54 -11.69
C ARG A 346 -22.81 -1.16 -10.23
N MET A 347 -22.16 -0.09 -9.76
CA MET A 347 -22.31 0.40 -8.39
C MET A 347 -23.74 0.85 -8.10
N GLU A 348 -24.31 1.72 -8.94
CA GLU A 348 -25.70 2.18 -8.78
C GLU A 348 -26.70 1.02 -8.82
N LYS A 349 -26.51 0.08 -9.75
CA LYS A 349 -27.37 -1.11 -9.85
C LYS A 349 -27.33 -1.93 -8.57
N ALA A 350 -26.15 -2.18 -8.01
CA ALA A 350 -25.99 -2.94 -6.77
C ALA A 350 -26.72 -2.26 -5.60
N VAL A 351 -26.61 -0.94 -5.46
CA VAL A 351 -27.28 -0.19 -4.40
C VAL A 351 -28.80 -0.15 -4.59
N LYS A 352 -29.28 0.14 -5.80
CA LYS A 352 -30.72 0.19 -6.13
C LYS A 352 -31.41 -1.16 -5.87
N GLN A 353 -30.79 -2.26 -6.28
CA GLN A 353 -31.31 -3.61 -6.03
C GLN A 353 -31.43 -3.92 -4.54
N GLU A 354 -30.47 -3.46 -3.73
CA GLU A 354 -30.52 -3.66 -2.28
C GLU A 354 -31.62 -2.81 -1.61
N ILE A 355 -31.80 -1.55 -2.03
CA ILE A 355 -32.90 -0.69 -1.55
C ILE A 355 -34.25 -1.37 -1.82
N GLU A 356 -34.47 -1.87 -3.03
CA GLU A 356 -35.70 -2.60 -3.37
C GLU A 356 -35.90 -3.86 -2.52
N ARG A 357 -34.82 -4.59 -2.21
CA ARG A 357 -34.87 -5.79 -1.37
C ARG A 357 -35.30 -5.45 0.06
N VAL A 358 -34.73 -4.40 0.65
CA VAL A 358 -35.05 -3.95 2.01
C VAL A 358 -36.50 -3.47 2.08
N ASN A 359 -36.94 -2.62 1.16
CA ASN A 359 -38.31 -2.10 1.12
C ASN A 359 -39.36 -3.24 0.98
N LYS A 360 -39.07 -4.25 0.14
CA LYS A 360 -39.94 -5.44 -0.01
C LYS A 360 -40.02 -6.27 1.28
N ALA A 361 -38.92 -6.39 2.02
CA ALA A 361 -38.88 -7.12 3.27
C ALA A 361 -39.69 -6.41 4.37
N GLU A 362 -39.59 -5.08 4.47
CA GLU A 362 -40.36 -4.27 5.43
C GLU A 362 -41.87 -4.33 5.14
N THR A 363 -42.26 -4.23 3.87
CA THR A 363 -43.66 -4.33 3.45
C THR A 363 -44.27 -5.70 3.82
N LYS A 364 -43.48 -6.78 3.75
CA LYS A 364 -43.94 -8.12 4.15
C LYS A 364 -44.10 -8.25 5.67
N LYS A 365 -43.22 -7.63 6.46
CA LYS A 365 -43.33 -7.63 7.93
C LYS A 365 -44.53 -6.82 8.42
N GLY A 366 -44.82 -5.67 7.79
CA GLY A 366 -45.98 -4.84 8.14
C GLY A 366 -47.34 -5.52 7.89
N LYS A 367 -47.43 -6.42 6.91
CA LYS A 367 -48.68 -7.17 6.61
C LYS A 367 -48.95 -8.37 7.52
N GLY A 368 -48.00 -8.74 8.39
CA GLY A 368 -48.11 -9.90 9.28
C GLY A 368 -48.54 -9.58 10.71
N ALA A 369 -48.52 -8.31 11.13
CA ALA A 369 -48.76 -7.92 12.54
C ALA A 369 -50.24 -7.67 12.89
N ASP A 370 -51.14 -7.52 11.90
CA ASP A 370 -52.57 -7.21 12.14
C ASP A 370 -53.50 -8.44 12.06
N LYS A 371 -52.96 -9.67 12.08
CA LYS A 371 -53.78 -10.90 12.03
C LYS A 371 -53.92 -11.65 13.36
N ASP A 372 -53.18 -11.25 14.39
CA ASP A 372 -53.50 -11.69 15.75
C ASP A 372 -54.59 -10.77 16.28
N GLY A 373 -55.82 -11.16 15.96
CA GLY A 373 -57.02 -10.55 16.48
C GLY A 373 -56.91 -10.39 17.99
N PHE A 374 -57.16 -9.16 18.42
CA PHE A 374 -57.51 -8.82 19.79
C PHE A 374 -58.76 -9.64 20.18
N GLN A 375 -58.58 -10.88 20.62
CA GLN A 375 -59.60 -11.58 21.39
C GLN A 375 -59.58 -10.92 22.77
N SER A 376 -60.57 -10.07 23.02
CA SER A 376 -60.88 -9.55 24.34
C SER A 376 -61.14 -10.73 25.28
N ASP A 377 -60.17 -11.00 26.15
CA ASP A 377 -60.21 -12.04 27.17
C ASP A 377 -61.08 -11.55 28.36
N GLU A 378 -62.37 -11.37 28.14
CA GLU A 378 -63.37 -11.27 29.22
C GLU A 378 -63.80 -12.68 29.60
N HIS A 379 -63.05 -13.35 30.47
CA HIS A 379 -63.51 -14.32 31.49
C HIS A 379 -62.33 -15.21 31.92
N ARG A 380 -61.56 -14.76 32.91
CA ARG A 380 -60.67 -15.66 33.67
C ARG A 380 -60.89 -15.48 35.17
N PRO A 381 -61.35 -16.52 35.90
CA PRO A 381 -61.52 -16.44 37.35
C PRO A 381 -60.15 -16.47 38.06
N PRO A 382 -60.08 -16.00 39.32
CA PRO A 382 -58.83 -15.87 40.05
C PRO A 382 -58.30 -17.24 40.47
N HIS A 383 -57.09 -17.59 40.04
CA HIS A 383 -56.35 -18.72 40.59
C HIS A 383 -55.25 -18.24 41.54
N ALA A 384 -55.25 -18.89 42.70
CA ALA A 384 -54.42 -18.62 43.86
C ALA A 384 -52.91 -18.74 43.57
N THR A 385 -52.16 -17.83 44.17
CA THR A 385 -50.70 -17.79 44.14
C THR A 385 -50.13 -18.73 45.21
N THR A 386 -49.39 -19.76 44.79
CA THR A 386 -48.54 -20.54 45.70
C THR A 386 -47.11 -20.04 45.56
N ILE A 387 -46.61 -19.39 46.61
CA ILE A 387 -45.23 -18.92 46.73
C ILE A 387 -44.36 -20.11 47.17
N TYR A 388 -43.34 -20.44 46.38
CA TYR A 388 -42.22 -21.25 46.86
C TYR A 388 -40.97 -20.38 46.96
N HIS A 389 -40.52 -20.16 48.20
CA HIS A 389 -39.17 -19.70 48.50
C HIS A 389 -38.18 -20.82 48.18
N LYS A 390 -37.03 -20.44 47.60
CA LYS A 390 -35.84 -21.30 47.58
C LYS A 390 -34.68 -20.54 48.20
N ASN A 391 -34.09 -21.17 49.22
CA ASN A 391 -32.80 -20.85 49.83
C ASN A 391 -31.65 -21.18 48.88
#